data_AF-A0A9E3FFG5-F1
#
_entry.id   AF-A0A9E3FFG5-F1
#
_cell.length_a   1.000
_cell.length_b   1.000
_cell.length_c   1.000
_cell.angle_alpha   90.00
_cell.angle_beta   90.00
_cell.angle_gamma   90.00
#
_symmetry.space_group_name_H-M   'P 1'
#
loop_
_entity.id
_entity.type
_entity.pdbx_description
1 polymer ?
#
loop_
_entity_poly.entity_id
_entity_poly.type
_entity_poly.pdbx_seq_one_letter_code
_entity_poly.pdbx_strand_id
1 'polypeptide(L)'
;MNDDGDEEYKGEAQADEFVPGDEEIEPEGELLWMSEECPPETAAQFWLSVAAYEQAPWTTHFQELVDVGVELPAPESMDDRQLAAKLSEVIDALARMRVFLSQTDHLSDRELYALLWGDTLREPVKNVPLDESSAWHIDLLSGGGEEETRLYLKHYADEETRRRWLADFPDDEMPPHEELPYDRDRRLPQAHSWTEPDESDELM
;
A
#
# COMPACT_ATOMS: atom_id res chain seq x y z
N MET A 1 37.48 11.71 29.81
CA MET A 1 37.06 12.97 30.48
C MET A 1 37.17 14.05 29.44
N ASN A 2 36.07 14.80 29.32
CA ASN A 2 35.77 15.91 28.41
C ASN A 2 35.29 15.39 27.05
N ASP A 3 33.98 15.27 26.77
CA ASP A 3 32.81 16.16 27.02
C ASP A 3 32.93 17.49 26.26
N ASP A 4 32.28 17.51 25.10
CA ASP A 4 31.95 18.64 24.21
C ASP A 4 30.94 18.03 23.21
N GLY A 5 29.69 18.41 23.07
CA GLY A 5 28.88 19.49 23.62
C GLY A 5 27.60 19.45 22.77
N ASP A 6 26.46 19.26 23.41
CA ASP A 6 25.13 19.20 22.78
C ASP A 6 24.80 20.55 22.10
N GLU A 7 24.67 20.57 20.77
CA GLU A 7 24.00 21.68 20.08
C GLU A 7 22.51 21.40 19.95
N GLU A 8 21.78 21.92 20.93
CA GLU A 8 20.33 22.00 21.02
C GLU A 8 19.78 22.93 19.92
N TYR A 9 19.16 22.36 18.88
CA TYR A 9 18.49 23.13 17.82
C TYR A 9 17.15 23.68 18.36
N LYS A 10 17.12 24.96 18.74
CA LYS A 10 15.89 25.70 19.09
C LYS A 10 15.37 26.46 17.88
N GLY A 11 14.49 25.84 17.11
CA GLY A 11 13.67 26.51 16.10
C GLY A 11 12.29 26.83 16.67
N GLU A 12 12.08 28.06 17.14
CA GLU A 12 10.74 28.56 17.46
C GLU A 12 10.02 28.89 16.15
N ALA A 13 9.01 28.11 15.78
CA ALA A 13 8.09 28.47 14.70
C ALA A 13 7.10 29.51 15.23
N GLN A 14 7.27 30.77 14.84
CA GLN A 14 6.22 31.78 14.98
C GLN A 14 5.08 31.43 14.04
N ALA A 15 3.94 31.08 14.61
CA ALA A 15 2.69 30.98 13.88
C ALA A 15 2.22 32.39 13.52
N ASP A 16 2.48 32.82 12.29
CA ASP A 16 1.81 34.00 11.75
C ASP A 16 0.35 33.65 11.46
N GLU A 17 -0.53 34.50 12.00
CA GLU A 17 -1.98 34.43 11.96
C GLU A 17 -2.47 34.59 10.51
N PHE A 18 -3.01 33.52 9.92
CA PHE A 18 -3.59 33.56 8.57
C PHE A 18 -4.90 34.36 8.58
N VAL A 19 -4.87 35.54 7.97
CA VAL A 19 -6.07 36.34 7.67
C VAL A 19 -6.49 36.02 6.24
N PRO A 20 -7.71 35.53 5.99
CA PRO A 20 -8.14 35.22 4.64
C PRO A 20 -8.39 36.53 3.89
N GLY A 21 -7.51 36.84 2.94
CA GLY A 21 -7.76 37.82 1.89
C GLY A 21 -8.49 37.16 0.73
N ASP A 22 -9.45 37.88 0.13
CA ASP A 22 -10.14 37.50 -1.11
C ASP A 22 -9.17 37.56 -2.32
N GLU A 23 -8.07 36.82 -2.28
CA GLU A 23 -7.16 36.63 -3.41
C GLU A 23 -7.53 35.34 -4.15
N GLU A 24 -7.86 35.48 -5.44
CA GLU A 24 -7.87 34.36 -6.39
C GLU A 24 -6.52 33.64 -6.30
N ILE A 25 -6.55 32.37 -5.89
CA ILE A 25 -5.37 31.51 -5.92
C ILE A 25 -5.10 31.23 -7.40
N GLU A 26 -4.23 32.02 -8.04
CA GLU A 26 -3.75 31.72 -9.38
C GLU A 26 -2.82 30.48 -9.32
N PRO A 27 -3.16 29.36 -9.99
CA PRO A 27 -2.48 28.09 -9.84
C PRO A 27 -1.19 28.01 -10.67
N GLU A 28 -0.42 29.10 -10.74
CA GLU A 28 0.63 29.27 -11.75
C GLU A 28 1.94 28.53 -11.42
N GLY A 29 2.05 27.93 -10.23
CA GLY A 29 3.25 27.18 -9.81
C GLY A 29 3.06 25.68 -9.71
N GLU A 30 1.85 25.22 -9.40
CA GLU A 30 1.61 23.83 -8.99
C GLU A 30 1.20 22.92 -10.16
N LEU A 31 0.74 23.46 -11.29
CA LEU A 31 0.25 22.68 -12.44
C LEU A 31 1.32 22.27 -13.47
N LEU A 32 2.61 22.56 -13.23
CA LEU A 32 3.67 22.46 -14.25
C LEU A 32 3.99 21.01 -14.72
N TRP A 33 3.47 20.01 -14.03
CA TRP A 33 3.60 18.57 -14.34
C TRP A 33 2.29 17.94 -14.83
N MET A 34 1.23 18.73 -14.99
CA MET A 34 -0.01 18.27 -15.61
C MET A 34 0.06 18.41 -17.13
N SER A 35 -0.35 17.37 -17.86
CA SER A 35 -0.48 17.44 -19.31
C SER A 35 -1.42 18.59 -19.68
N GLU A 36 -1.06 19.37 -20.71
CA GLU A 36 -1.92 20.41 -21.30
C GLU A 36 -3.27 19.83 -21.79
N GLU A 37 -3.35 18.52 -21.97
CA GLU A 37 -4.56 17.78 -22.36
C GLU A 37 -5.44 17.34 -21.18
N CYS A 38 -5.01 17.58 -19.92
CA CYS A 38 -5.78 17.17 -18.75
C CYS A 38 -7.00 18.09 -18.56
N PRO A 39 -8.24 17.55 -18.54
CA PRO A 39 -9.42 18.37 -18.32
C PRO A 39 -9.35 19.11 -16.97
N PRO A 40 -9.75 20.39 -16.89
CA PRO A 40 -9.65 21.18 -15.66
C PRO A 40 -10.35 20.54 -14.45
N GLU A 41 -11.46 19.84 -14.68
CA GLU A 41 -12.18 19.11 -13.65
C GLU A 41 -11.37 17.94 -13.06
N THR A 42 -10.62 17.23 -13.91
CA THR A 42 -9.74 16.13 -13.48
C THR A 42 -8.58 16.66 -12.65
N ALA A 43 -8.00 17.78 -13.09
CA ALA A 43 -6.97 18.49 -12.34
C ALA A 43 -7.47 18.91 -10.95
N ALA A 44 -8.65 19.53 -10.88
CA ALA A 44 -9.24 19.93 -9.62
C ALA A 44 -9.53 18.73 -8.69
N GLN A 45 -10.06 17.62 -9.21
CA GLN A 45 -10.31 16.40 -8.42
C GLN A 45 -9.02 15.76 -7.89
N PHE A 46 -7.96 15.73 -8.72
CA PHE A 46 -6.64 15.27 -8.28
C PHE A 46 -6.13 16.09 -7.10
N TRP A 47 -6.20 17.42 -7.20
CA TRP A 47 -5.75 18.32 -6.13
C TRP A 47 -6.56 18.20 -4.85
N LEU A 48 -7.88 18.04 -4.95
CA LEU A 48 -8.72 17.75 -3.79
C LEU A 48 -8.29 16.44 -3.09
N SER A 49 -7.92 15.42 -3.87
CA SER A 49 -7.44 14.13 -3.34
C SER A 49 -6.09 14.27 -2.65
N VAL A 50 -5.15 15.02 -3.25
CA VAL A 50 -3.84 15.33 -2.64
C VAL A 50 -4.02 16.09 -1.33
N ALA A 51 -4.81 17.16 -1.34
CA ALA A 51 -5.05 17.96 -0.15
C ALA A 51 -5.73 17.15 0.97
N ALA A 52 -6.68 16.28 0.62
CA ALA A 52 -7.32 15.37 1.57
C ALA A 52 -6.30 14.38 2.18
N TYR A 53 -5.40 13.82 1.36
CA TYR A 53 -4.35 12.92 1.83
C TYR A 53 -3.34 13.60 2.75
N GLU A 54 -2.86 14.79 2.38
CA GLU A 54 -1.89 15.53 3.18
C GLU A 54 -2.44 15.90 4.56
N GLN A 55 -3.69 16.36 4.61
CA GLN A 55 -4.37 16.78 5.83
C GLN A 55 -4.91 15.62 6.68
N ALA A 56 -5.02 14.41 6.11
CA ALA A 56 -5.54 13.27 6.84
C ALA A 56 -4.69 12.93 8.07
N PRO A 57 -5.32 12.53 9.19
CA PRO A 57 -4.59 12.09 10.37
C PRO A 57 -3.90 10.75 10.08
N TRP A 58 -2.83 10.48 10.82
CA TRP A 58 -2.18 9.19 10.81
C TRP A 58 -2.97 8.16 11.62
N THR A 59 -2.97 6.91 11.16
CA THR A 59 -3.54 5.75 11.82
C THR A 59 -2.74 4.50 11.44
N THR A 60 -3.28 3.32 11.72
CA THR A 60 -2.80 2.02 11.24
C THR A 60 -4.00 1.20 10.79
N HIS A 61 -3.84 0.30 9.82
CA HIS A 61 -4.94 -0.58 9.43
C HIS A 61 -5.39 -1.49 10.59
N PHE A 62 -4.50 -1.79 11.54
CA PHE A 62 -4.85 -2.47 12.78
C PHE A 62 -5.88 -1.66 13.58
N GLN A 63 -5.65 -0.36 13.76
CA GLN A 63 -6.58 0.50 14.50
C GLN A 63 -7.89 0.68 13.73
N GLU A 64 -7.84 0.87 12.42
CA GLU A 64 -9.04 0.97 11.57
C GLU A 64 -9.91 -0.29 11.66
N LEU A 65 -9.30 -1.48 11.62
CA LEU A 65 -10.00 -2.75 11.82
C LEU A 65 -10.67 -2.83 13.20
N VAL A 66 -9.98 -2.42 14.25
CA VAL A 66 -10.54 -2.39 15.61
C VAL A 66 -11.71 -1.41 15.71
N ASP A 67 -11.61 -0.24 15.07
CA ASP A 67 -12.66 0.80 15.10
C ASP A 67 -13.95 0.33 14.40
N VAL A 68 -13.84 -0.52 13.37
CA VAL A 68 -14.99 -1.16 12.71
C VAL A 68 -15.45 -2.45 13.40
N GLY A 69 -14.86 -2.80 14.55
CA GLY A 69 -15.30 -3.89 15.42
C GLY A 69 -14.67 -5.25 15.13
N VAL A 70 -13.55 -5.31 14.39
CA VAL A 70 -12.82 -6.55 14.16
C VAL A 70 -11.86 -6.81 15.32
N GLU A 71 -12.02 -7.97 15.97
CA GLU A 71 -11.10 -8.43 17.00
C GLU A 71 -9.88 -9.10 16.36
N LEU A 72 -8.67 -8.65 16.75
CA LEU A 72 -7.38 -9.12 16.27
C LEU A 72 -6.59 -9.82 17.39
N PRO A 73 -6.95 -11.05 17.78
CA PRO A 73 -6.24 -11.80 18.81
C PRO A 73 -4.81 -12.18 18.37
N ALA A 74 -3.92 -12.37 19.34
CA ALA A 74 -2.54 -12.77 19.06
C ALA A 74 -2.48 -14.15 18.36
N PRO A 75 -1.58 -14.37 17.38
CA PRO A 75 -1.49 -15.63 16.62
C PRO A 75 -1.32 -16.88 17.49
N GLU A 76 -0.64 -16.77 18.63
CA GLU A 76 -0.34 -17.85 19.57
C GLU A 76 -1.57 -18.27 20.39
N SER A 77 -2.60 -17.43 20.44
CA SER A 77 -3.84 -17.72 21.18
C SER A 77 -4.83 -18.60 20.40
N MET A 78 -4.53 -18.90 19.12
CA MET A 78 -5.41 -19.61 18.20
C MET A 78 -4.73 -20.86 17.63
N ASP A 79 -5.51 -21.95 17.50
CA ASP A 79 -5.10 -23.08 16.67
C ASP A 79 -5.20 -22.75 15.18
N ASP A 80 -4.68 -23.62 14.31
CA ASP A 80 -4.61 -23.35 12.86
C ASP A 80 -5.98 -23.19 12.21
N ARG A 81 -7.02 -23.86 12.74
CA ARG A 81 -8.38 -23.76 12.19
C ARG A 81 -9.03 -22.43 12.58
N GLN A 82 -8.87 -22.02 13.84
CA GLN A 82 -9.33 -20.73 14.33
C GLN A 82 -8.61 -19.59 13.60
N LEU A 83 -7.30 -19.75 13.40
CA LEU A 83 -6.47 -18.76 12.73
C LEU A 83 -6.87 -18.61 11.26
N ALA A 84 -7.06 -19.70 10.51
CA ALA A 84 -7.51 -19.62 9.13
C ALA A 84 -8.87 -18.91 8.98
N ALA A 85 -9.81 -19.18 9.90
CA ALA A 85 -11.09 -18.49 9.93
C ALA A 85 -10.94 -16.99 10.25
N LYS A 86 -10.09 -16.65 11.22
CA LYS A 86 -9.81 -15.26 11.59
C LYS A 86 -9.09 -14.51 10.47
N LEU A 87 -8.13 -15.14 9.80
CA LEU A 87 -7.45 -14.56 8.64
C LEU A 87 -8.44 -14.23 7.52
N SER A 88 -9.38 -15.13 7.21
CA SER A 88 -10.44 -14.85 6.23
C SER A 88 -11.30 -13.66 6.65
N GLU A 89 -11.69 -13.57 7.92
CA GLU A 89 -12.45 -12.43 8.45
C GLU A 89 -11.69 -11.11 8.32
N VAL A 90 -10.38 -11.10 8.61
CA VAL A 90 -9.52 -9.92 8.48
C VAL A 90 -9.39 -9.50 7.02
N ILE A 91 -9.15 -10.45 6.10
CA ILE A 91 -9.08 -10.17 4.66
C ILE A 91 -10.39 -9.55 4.14
N ASP A 92 -11.53 -10.11 4.54
CA ASP A 92 -12.85 -9.59 4.15
C ASP A 92 -13.11 -8.19 4.73
N ALA A 93 -12.68 -7.94 5.97
CA ALA A 93 -12.82 -6.64 6.60
C ALA A 93 -11.92 -5.58 5.94
N LEU A 94 -10.66 -5.91 5.65
CA LEU A 94 -9.74 -5.06 4.87
C LEU A 94 -10.35 -4.71 3.51
N ALA A 95 -10.87 -5.69 2.79
CA ALA A 95 -11.47 -5.47 1.48
C ALA A 95 -12.69 -4.54 1.53
N ARG A 96 -13.51 -4.60 2.60
CA ARG A 96 -14.64 -3.66 2.80
C ARG A 96 -14.17 -2.22 3.05
N MET A 97 -12.98 -2.04 3.59
CA MET A 97 -12.31 -0.76 3.74
C MET A 97 -11.49 -0.38 2.49
N ARG A 98 -11.59 -1.16 1.41
CA ARG A 98 -10.80 -1.03 0.17
C ARG A 98 -9.28 -1.12 0.36
N VAL A 99 -8.87 -1.96 1.31
CA VAL A 99 -7.49 -2.40 1.50
C VAL A 99 -7.36 -3.83 0.98
N PHE A 100 -6.51 -4.05 -0.02
CA PHE A 100 -6.37 -5.33 -0.71
C PHE A 100 -4.96 -5.89 -0.53
N LEU A 101 -4.85 -7.21 -0.40
CA LEU A 101 -3.56 -7.90 -0.24
C LEU A 101 -3.14 -8.54 -1.56
N SER A 102 -1.82 -8.63 -1.78
CA SER A 102 -1.22 -9.40 -2.87
C SER A 102 0.08 -10.07 -2.45
N GLN A 103 0.52 -11.04 -3.25
CA GLN A 103 1.76 -11.80 -3.05
C GLN A 103 1.76 -12.58 -1.73
N THR A 104 0.65 -13.26 -1.40
CA THR A 104 0.50 -13.94 -0.10
C THR A 104 0.77 -15.45 -0.16
N ASP A 105 0.79 -16.02 -1.36
CA ASP A 105 0.86 -17.46 -1.62
C ASP A 105 2.13 -18.17 -1.16
N HIS A 106 3.19 -17.43 -0.81
CA HIS A 106 4.41 -17.98 -0.24
C HIS A 106 4.31 -18.24 1.28
N LEU A 107 3.24 -17.76 1.93
CA LEU A 107 3.02 -17.87 3.38
C LEU A 107 1.87 -18.81 3.71
N SER A 108 2.07 -19.66 4.71
CA SER A 108 0.95 -20.36 5.36
C SER A 108 0.00 -19.38 6.03
N ASP A 109 -1.22 -19.81 6.33
CA ASP A 109 -2.20 -18.94 7.01
C ASP A 109 -1.64 -18.38 8.33
N ARG A 110 -0.91 -19.21 9.09
CA ARG A 110 -0.27 -18.82 10.36
C ARG A 110 0.82 -17.77 10.15
N GLU A 111 1.69 -17.97 9.16
CA GLU A 111 2.75 -17.00 8.83
C GLU A 111 2.15 -15.68 8.35
N LEU A 112 1.16 -15.73 7.44
CA LEU A 112 0.49 -14.54 6.93
C LEU A 112 -0.21 -13.77 8.06
N TYR A 113 -1.00 -14.44 8.89
CA TYR A 113 -1.69 -13.77 10.00
C TYR A 113 -0.70 -13.19 11.02
N ALA A 114 0.39 -13.89 11.32
CA ALA A 114 1.42 -13.39 12.23
C ALA A 114 2.14 -12.16 11.68
N LEU A 115 2.46 -12.15 10.38
CA LEU A 115 3.06 -11.01 9.69
C LEU A 115 2.10 -9.80 9.70
N LEU A 116 0.85 -10.01 9.28
CA LEU A 116 -0.18 -8.96 9.30
C LEU A 116 -0.37 -8.39 10.71
N TRP A 117 -0.53 -9.25 11.71
CA TRP A 117 -0.80 -8.84 13.09
C TRP A 117 0.41 -8.19 13.77
N GLY A 118 1.62 -8.67 13.50
CA GLY A 118 2.84 -8.24 14.16
C GLY A 118 3.42 -6.95 13.59
N ASP A 119 3.27 -6.76 12.27
CA ASP A 119 4.05 -5.76 11.53
C ASP A 119 3.17 -5.01 10.53
N THR A 120 2.73 -5.64 9.43
CA THR A 120 2.11 -4.96 8.28
C THR A 120 0.89 -4.09 8.65
N LEU A 121 -0.02 -4.58 9.51
CA LEU A 121 -1.19 -3.79 9.91
C LEU A 121 -0.85 -2.66 10.88
N ARG A 122 0.37 -2.63 11.43
CA ARG A 122 0.85 -1.61 12.39
C ARG A 122 1.63 -0.50 11.73
N GLU A 123 1.90 -0.62 10.43
CA GLU A 123 2.54 0.44 9.66
C GLU A 123 1.68 1.72 9.68
N PRO A 124 2.29 2.89 9.88
CA PRO A 124 1.57 4.16 9.84
C PRO A 124 1.01 4.45 8.44
N VAL A 125 -0.29 4.68 8.36
CA VAL A 125 -1.00 5.07 7.12
C VAL A 125 -1.83 6.32 7.33
N LYS A 126 -2.14 7.02 6.24
CA LYS A 126 -3.07 8.15 6.26
C LYS A 126 -4.51 7.64 6.27
N ASN A 127 -5.30 8.11 7.24
CA ASN A 127 -6.73 7.82 7.31
C ASN A 127 -7.48 8.68 6.28
N VAL A 128 -7.49 8.22 5.04
CA VAL A 128 -8.20 8.85 3.93
C VAL A 128 -9.48 8.08 3.63
N PRO A 129 -10.61 8.76 3.38
CA PRO A 129 -11.79 8.09 2.86
C PRO A 129 -11.50 7.57 1.45
N LEU A 130 -11.67 6.25 1.27
CA LEU A 130 -11.53 5.59 -0.02
C LEU A 130 -12.91 5.39 -0.66
N ASP A 131 -12.97 5.48 -1.98
CA ASP A 131 -14.16 5.30 -2.80
C ASP A 131 -13.91 4.29 -3.94
N GLU A 132 -14.86 4.11 -4.84
CA GLU A 132 -14.73 3.14 -5.95
C GLU A 132 -13.53 3.42 -6.87
N SER A 133 -13.02 4.65 -6.90
CA SER A 133 -11.87 5.06 -7.71
C SER A 133 -10.52 4.96 -7.00
N SER A 134 -10.52 4.64 -5.70
CA SER A 134 -9.32 4.62 -4.85
C SER A 134 -9.26 3.35 -4.00
N ALA A 135 -8.05 2.87 -3.72
CA ALA A 135 -7.83 1.69 -2.90
C ALA A 135 -6.40 1.69 -2.35
N TRP A 136 -6.22 1.07 -1.19
CA TRP A 136 -4.90 0.69 -0.69
C TRP A 136 -4.57 -0.72 -1.15
N HIS A 137 -3.36 -0.91 -1.64
CA HIS A 137 -2.82 -2.21 -2.00
C HIS A 137 -1.60 -2.49 -1.14
N ILE A 138 -1.65 -3.58 -0.38
CA ILE A 138 -0.55 -4.08 0.44
C ILE A 138 0.04 -5.28 -0.30
N ASP A 139 1.23 -5.08 -0.84
CA ASP A 139 2.06 -6.14 -1.38
C ASP A 139 3.04 -6.61 -0.31
N LEU A 140 2.92 -7.89 0.07
CA LEU A 140 3.71 -8.50 1.14
C LEU A 140 5.20 -8.65 0.80
N LEU A 141 5.60 -8.35 -0.44
CA LEU A 141 6.99 -8.32 -0.90
C LEU A 141 7.47 -6.94 -1.33
N SER A 142 6.69 -5.88 -1.11
CA SER A 142 7.06 -4.52 -1.53
C SER A 142 8.05 -3.81 -0.59
N GLY A 143 8.60 -4.50 0.42
CA GLY A 143 9.61 -3.95 1.34
C GLY A 143 10.91 -3.55 0.64
N GLY A 144 11.17 -4.07 -0.56
CA GLY A 144 12.32 -3.70 -1.39
C GLY A 144 13.68 -4.16 -0.85
N GLY A 145 13.70 -4.99 0.18
CA GLY A 145 14.91 -5.63 0.69
C GLY A 145 15.39 -6.75 -0.22
N GLU A 146 16.63 -7.20 0.01
CA GLU A 146 17.25 -8.29 -0.77
C GLU A 146 16.48 -9.61 -0.60
N GLU A 147 15.92 -9.87 0.58
CA GLU A 147 15.18 -11.10 0.86
C GLU A 147 13.83 -11.12 0.14
N GLU A 148 13.06 -10.04 0.21
CA GLU A 148 11.76 -9.91 -0.46
C GLU A 148 11.94 -9.92 -1.99
N THR A 149 12.94 -9.20 -2.50
CA THR A 149 13.31 -9.21 -3.92
C THR A 149 13.65 -10.61 -4.39
N ARG A 150 14.48 -11.33 -3.62
CA ARG A 150 14.84 -12.72 -3.95
C ARG A 150 13.61 -13.62 -3.92
N LEU A 151 12.68 -13.43 -2.99
CA LEU A 151 11.45 -14.21 -2.90
C LEU A 151 10.51 -13.94 -4.08
N TYR A 152 10.37 -12.68 -4.47
CA TYR A 152 9.62 -12.27 -5.66
C TYR A 152 10.20 -12.93 -6.93
N LEU A 153 11.51 -12.80 -7.15
CA LEU A 153 12.19 -13.40 -8.30
C LEU A 153 12.04 -14.93 -8.33
N LYS A 154 12.00 -15.55 -7.16
CA LYS A 154 11.88 -17.00 -6.99
C LYS A 154 10.49 -17.53 -7.32
N HIS A 155 9.42 -16.83 -6.89
CA HIS A 155 8.07 -17.39 -6.88
C HIS A 155 7.05 -16.68 -7.78
N TYR A 156 7.26 -15.40 -8.07
CA TYR A 156 6.23 -14.55 -8.70
C TYR A 156 6.69 -13.93 -10.03
N ALA A 157 7.99 -13.70 -10.20
CA ALA A 157 8.53 -13.14 -11.42
C ALA A 157 8.46 -14.14 -12.58
N ASP A 158 7.85 -13.72 -13.69
CA ASP A 158 7.90 -14.46 -14.94
C ASP A 158 9.30 -14.41 -15.59
N GLU A 159 9.48 -15.22 -16.63
CA GLU A 159 10.78 -15.32 -17.32
C GLU A 159 11.17 -14.01 -18.02
N GLU A 160 10.22 -13.14 -18.37
CA GLU A 160 10.53 -11.83 -18.93
C GLU A 160 11.11 -10.90 -17.87
N THR A 161 10.44 -10.81 -16.72
CA THR A 161 10.84 -10.01 -15.57
C THR A 161 12.21 -10.44 -15.06
N ARG A 162 12.45 -11.75 -14.94
CA ARG A 162 13.76 -12.31 -14.55
C ARG A 162 14.87 -11.95 -15.54
N ARG A 163 14.59 -11.96 -16.85
CA ARG A 163 15.56 -11.52 -17.88
C ARG A 163 15.85 -10.03 -17.80
N ARG A 164 14.84 -9.19 -17.57
CA ARG A 164 15.03 -7.74 -17.38
C ARG A 164 15.89 -7.46 -16.14
N TRP A 165 15.62 -8.14 -15.03
CA TRP A 165 16.42 -8.02 -13.81
C TRP A 165 17.90 -8.27 -14.07
N LEU A 166 18.27 -9.37 -14.73
CA LEU A 166 19.67 -9.69 -15.06
C LEU A 166 20.31 -8.73 -16.07
N ALA A 167 19.53 -8.01 -16.86
CA ALA A 167 20.06 -6.98 -17.75
C ALA A 167 20.48 -5.73 -16.96
N ASP A 168 19.70 -5.36 -15.95
CA ASP A 168 19.95 -4.21 -15.09
C ASP A 168 20.99 -4.54 -13.99
N PHE A 169 20.99 -5.78 -13.49
CA PHE A 169 21.86 -6.28 -12.42
C PHE A 169 22.59 -7.57 -12.85
N PRO A 170 23.61 -7.48 -13.73
CA PRO A 170 24.26 -8.64 -14.33
C PRO A 170 25.11 -9.47 -13.35
N ASP A 171 25.47 -8.90 -12.20
CA ASP A 171 26.26 -9.58 -11.17
C ASP A 171 25.40 -10.39 -10.17
N ASP A 172 24.06 -10.25 -10.23
CA ASP A 172 23.15 -10.96 -9.35
C ASP A 172 22.98 -12.44 -9.74
N GLU A 173 22.91 -13.32 -8.74
CA GLU A 173 22.58 -14.73 -8.96
C GLU A 173 21.05 -14.92 -8.98
N MET A 174 20.51 -15.18 -10.17
CA MET A 174 19.08 -15.44 -10.34
C MET A 174 18.67 -16.75 -9.64
N PRO A 175 17.78 -16.71 -8.62
CA PRO A 175 17.32 -17.93 -7.96
C PRO A 175 16.57 -18.84 -8.93
N PRO A 176 16.62 -20.18 -8.78
CA PRO A 176 15.75 -21.06 -9.54
C PRO A 176 14.29 -20.73 -9.25
N HIS A 177 13.44 -20.78 -10.27
CA HIS A 177 12.00 -20.57 -10.07
C HIS A 177 11.41 -21.75 -9.29
N GLU A 178 10.56 -21.46 -8.30
CA GLU A 178 9.84 -22.45 -7.51
C GLU A 178 8.34 -22.13 -7.47
N GLU A 179 7.52 -23.16 -7.61
CA GLU A 179 6.06 -23.02 -7.49
C GLU A 179 5.66 -22.56 -6.08
N LEU A 180 4.58 -21.79 -6.02
CA LEU A 180 4.02 -21.30 -4.77
C LEU A 180 3.41 -22.45 -3.94
N PRO A 181 3.61 -22.47 -2.61
CA PRO A 181 3.04 -23.51 -1.75
C PRO A 181 1.53 -23.39 -1.57
N TYR A 182 0.95 -22.20 -1.76
CA TYR A 182 -0.48 -21.94 -1.62
C TYR A 182 -1.05 -21.28 -2.88
N ASP A 183 -2.38 -21.15 -2.90
CA ASP A 183 -3.16 -20.63 -4.02
C ASP A 183 -4.32 -19.76 -3.52
N ARG A 184 -3.96 -18.79 -2.67
CA ARG A 184 -4.85 -17.83 -2.01
C ARG A 184 -5.07 -16.61 -2.88
N ASP A 185 -4.04 -16.07 -3.53
CA ASP A 185 -4.06 -14.76 -4.21
C ASP A 185 -5.14 -14.69 -5.30
N ARG A 186 -5.36 -15.78 -6.05
CA ARG A 186 -6.43 -15.81 -7.08
C ARG A 186 -7.85 -15.68 -6.53
N ARG A 187 -8.03 -15.86 -5.21
CA ARG A 187 -9.33 -15.86 -4.51
C ARG A 187 -9.47 -14.66 -3.60
N LEU A 188 -8.41 -13.86 -3.44
CA LEU A 188 -8.47 -12.63 -2.66
C LEU A 188 -9.42 -11.63 -3.33
N PRO A 189 -10.15 -10.83 -2.54
CA PRO A 189 -10.87 -9.68 -3.08
C PRO A 189 -9.93 -8.76 -3.86
N GLN A 190 -10.43 -8.14 -4.92
CA GLN A 190 -9.69 -7.21 -5.76
C GLN A 190 -10.43 -5.87 -5.88
N ALA A 191 -9.69 -4.76 -5.98
CA ALA A 191 -10.24 -3.41 -6.07
C ALA A 191 -11.12 -3.22 -7.31
N HIS A 192 -10.77 -3.88 -8.42
CA HIS A 192 -11.49 -3.91 -9.68
C HIS A 192 -11.64 -5.37 -10.13
N SER A 193 -12.84 -5.76 -10.56
CA SER A 193 -12.99 -6.95 -11.40
C SER A 193 -12.45 -6.58 -12.78
N TRP A 194 -11.21 -6.94 -13.09
CA TRP A 194 -10.72 -6.80 -14.45
C TRP A 194 -11.68 -7.55 -15.38
N THR A 195 -12.35 -6.79 -16.24
CA THR A 195 -13.17 -7.33 -17.32
C THR A 195 -12.33 -7.13 -18.56
N GLU A 196 -11.97 -8.21 -19.26
CA GLU A 196 -11.32 -8.09 -20.57
C GLU A 196 -12.11 -7.07 -21.40
N PRO A 197 -11.49 -6.00 -21.91
CA PRO A 197 -12.17 -5.15 -22.87
C PRO A 197 -12.59 -6.03 -24.03
N ASP A 198 -13.87 -5.95 -24.39
CA ASP A 198 -14.40 -6.66 -25.55
C ASP A 198 -13.62 -6.16 -26.78
N GLU A 199 -12.90 -7.06 -27.46
CA GLU A 199 -12.09 -6.75 -28.66
C GLU A 199 -12.92 -6.10 -29.80
N SER A 200 -14.25 -6.01 -29.65
CA SER A 200 -15.13 -5.30 -30.56
C SER A 200 -15.12 -3.76 -30.45
N ASP A 201 -14.55 -3.17 -29.39
CA ASP A 201 -14.47 -1.70 -29.21
C ASP A 201 -13.20 -1.06 -29.82
N GLU A 202 -12.24 -1.83 -30.35
CA GLU A 202 -11.06 -1.31 -31.09
C GLU A 202 -11.35 -0.96 -32.57
N LEU A 203 -12.61 -1.07 -33.01
CA LEU A 203 -13.02 -0.73 -34.38
C LEU A 203 -14.21 0.25 -34.40
N MET A 204 -14.06 1.43 -33.78
CA MET A 204 -14.83 2.62 -34.16
C MET A 204 -14.00 3.91 -34.13
#